data_AF-A0A6P8AMH0-F1
#
_entry.id   AF-A0A6P8AMH0-F1
#
_cell.length_a   1.000
_cell.length_b   1.000
_cell.length_c   1.000
_cell.angle_alpha   90.00
_cell.angle_beta   90.00
_cell.angle_gamma   90.00
#
_symmetry.space_group_name_H-M   'P 1'
#
loop_
_entity.id
_entity.type
_entity.pdbx_description
1 polymer ?
#
loop_
_entity_poly.entity_id
_entity_poly.type
_entity_poly.pdbx_seq_one_letter_code
_entity_poly.pdbx_strand_id
1 'polypeptide(L)'
;MHNTFIRFTFAPLFLGVFAQAVPSQLYCVGPQWSKDWCEATGLWETPELARQHIKQPAHNTIYLLKTQKVENILEKVEGEDGKWRSTSTKPIPTHLYQHFETHTRTGGIQRS
;
A
#
# COMPACT_ATOMS: atom_id res chain seq x y z
N MET A 1 -48.62 -44.59 0.48
CA MET A 1 -47.35 -44.26 -0.22
C MET A 1 -47.50 -42.88 -0.85
N HIS A 2 -46.94 -41.83 -0.26
CA HIS A 2 -46.72 -40.55 -0.94
C HIS A 2 -45.38 -40.01 -0.44
N ASN A 3 -44.41 -40.00 -1.36
CA ASN A 3 -43.00 -39.76 -1.14
C ASN A 3 -42.69 -38.35 -1.65
N THR A 4 -42.64 -37.35 -0.77
CA THR A 4 -42.38 -35.96 -1.16
C THR A 4 -40.89 -35.67 -1.01
N PHE A 5 -40.20 -35.68 -2.15
CA PHE A 5 -38.79 -35.31 -2.28
C PHE A 5 -38.55 -33.88 -1.80
N ILE A 6 -37.77 -33.74 -0.74
CA ILE A 6 -37.19 -32.46 -0.31
C ILE A 6 -36.10 -32.10 -1.33
N ARG A 7 -36.37 -31.14 -2.21
CA ARG A 7 -35.35 -30.50 -3.04
C ARG A 7 -34.55 -29.54 -2.15
N PHE A 8 -33.41 -30.01 -1.64
CA PHE A 8 -32.36 -29.13 -1.14
C PHE A 8 -31.77 -28.36 -2.32
N THR A 9 -32.19 -27.11 -2.51
CA THR A 9 -31.47 -26.15 -3.33
C THR A 9 -30.12 -25.88 -2.68
N PHE A 10 -29.08 -26.54 -3.21
CA PHE A 10 -27.69 -26.19 -3.00
C PHE A 10 -27.51 -24.72 -3.42
N ALA A 11 -27.37 -23.83 -2.46
CA ALA A 11 -26.85 -22.50 -2.73
C ALA A 11 -25.39 -22.68 -3.17
N PRO A 12 -25.00 -22.18 -4.36
CA PRO A 12 -23.59 -22.19 -4.73
C PRO A 12 -22.87 -21.26 -3.75
N LEU A 13 -22.04 -21.87 -2.89
CA LEU A 13 -21.03 -21.18 -2.12
C LEU A 13 -20.12 -20.47 -3.13
N PHE A 14 -20.37 -19.18 -3.36
CA PHE A 14 -19.40 -18.29 -3.98
C PHE A 14 -18.19 -18.21 -3.05
N LEU A 15 -17.31 -19.19 -3.13
CA LEU A 15 -15.92 -19.09 -2.69
C LEU A 15 -15.22 -18.16 -3.67
N GLY A 16 -15.55 -16.86 -3.57
CA GLY A 16 -14.79 -15.79 -4.17
C GLY A 16 -13.44 -15.77 -3.49
N VAL A 17 -12.47 -16.48 -4.06
CA VAL A 17 -11.06 -16.23 -3.80
C VAL A 17 -10.81 -14.83 -4.34
N PHE A 18 -10.96 -13.81 -3.49
CA PHE A 18 -10.53 -12.46 -3.81
C PHE A 18 -9.01 -12.49 -3.87
N ALA A 19 -8.45 -12.87 -5.02
CA ALA A 19 -7.12 -12.44 -5.37
C ALA A 19 -7.15 -10.91 -5.31
N GLN A 20 -6.61 -10.32 -4.24
CA GLN A 20 -6.61 -8.88 -4.08
C GLN A 20 -5.78 -8.28 -5.22
N ALA A 21 -6.47 -7.60 -6.14
CA ALA A 21 -5.83 -6.89 -7.22
C ALA A 21 -4.93 -5.79 -6.64
N VAL A 22 -3.76 -5.61 -7.24
CA VAL A 22 -2.86 -4.51 -6.89
C VAL A 22 -3.61 -3.18 -7.07
N PRO A 23 -3.71 -2.34 -6.02
CA PRO A 23 -4.32 -1.02 -6.14
C PRO A 23 -3.62 -0.20 -7.23
N SER A 24 -4.36 0.64 -7.95
CA SER A 24 -3.78 1.51 -9.00
C SER A 24 -2.78 2.55 -8.47
N GLN A 25 -2.82 2.77 -7.15
CA GLN A 25 -2.04 3.74 -6.41
C GLN A 25 -1.64 3.17 -5.07
N LEU A 26 -0.37 3.31 -4.73
CA LEU A 26 0.16 3.03 -3.40
C LEU A 26 0.93 4.25 -2.91
N TYR A 27 1.05 4.38 -1.60
CA TYR A 27 1.72 5.48 -0.93
C TYR A 27 2.96 4.96 -0.25
N CYS A 28 4.01 5.74 -0.17
CA CYS A 28 5.22 5.32 0.52
C CYS A 28 5.81 6.49 1.28
N VAL A 29 6.54 6.20 2.35
CA VAL A 29 7.16 7.20 3.22
C VAL A 29 8.66 7.14 2.99
N GLY A 30 9.22 8.27 2.63
CA GLY A 30 10.65 8.43 2.41
C GLY A 30 11.14 9.81 2.85
N PRO A 31 12.46 10.02 2.80
CA PRO A 31 13.02 11.35 2.91
C PRO A 31 12.70 12.22 1.70
N GLN A 32 12.58 13.52 1.94
CA GLN A 32 12.37 14.51 0.87
C GLN A 32 13.52 14.48 -0.16
N TRP A 33 14.74 14.16 0.27
CA TRP A 33 15.93 14.17 -0.57
C TRP A 33 16.16 12.86 -1.35
N SER A 34 15.40 11.78 -1.08
CA SER A 34 15.57 10.52 -1.82
C SER A 34 14.30 9.67 -1.86
N LYS A 35 13.83 9.37 -3.07
CA LYS A 35 12.69 8.50 -3.32
C LYS A 35 13.03 7.00 -3.20
N ASP A 36 14.30 6.63 -3.35
CA ASP A 36 14.72 5.21 -3.29
C ASP A 36 14.48 4.56 -1.91
N TRP A 37 14.52 5.36 -0.85
CA TRP A 37 14.27 4.90 0.53
C TRP A 37 12.79 4.60 0.80
N CYS A 38 11.91 5.03 -0.10
CA CYS A 38 10.48 4.84 0.00
C CYS A 38 10.10 3.35 -0.16
N GLU A 39 10.79 2.63 -1.05
CA GLU A 39 10.56 1.20 -1.29
C GLU A 39 11.01 0.34 -0.10
N ALA A 40 12.14 0.70 0.53
CA ALA A 40 12.71 -0.05 1.64
C ALA A 40 11.81 -0.08 2.89
N THR A 41 10.93 0.92 3.05
CA THR A 41 10.06 1.06 4.21
C THR A 41 8.71 0.34 4.02
N GLY A 42 8.33 0.07 2.76
CA GLY A 42 7.04 -0.49 2.38
C GLY A 42 6.14 0.53 1.67
N LEU A 43 5.07 0.01 1.06
CA LEU A 43 4.05 0.77 0.33
C LEU A 43 2.69 0.56 1.01
N TRP A 44 1.82 1.54 1.06
CA TRP A 44 0.52 1.51 1.74
C TRP A 44 -0.64 1.83 0.79
N GLU A 45 -1.80 1.24 1.02
CA GLU A 45 -3.00 1.46 0.21
C GLU A 45 -3.57 2.89 0.34
N THR A 46 -3.35 3.55 1.48
CA THR A 46 -3.87 4.90 1.75
C THR A 46 -2.77 5.83 2.30
N PRO A 47 -2.89 7.15 2.06
CA PRO A 47 -1.95 8.11 2.64
C PRO A 47 -2.09 8.19 4.17
N GLU A 48 -3.27 7.92 4.73
CA GLU A 48 -3.49 7.88 6.18
C GLU A 48 -2.66 6.78 6.84
N LEU A 49 -2.62 5.59 6.24
CA LEU A 49 -1.76 4.50 6.70
C LEU A 49 -0.30 4.90 6.57
N ALA A 50 0.12 5.43 5.41
CA ALA A 50 1.48 5.92 5.23
C ALA A 50 1.89 6.96 6.30
N ARG A 51 1.02 7.93 6.64
CA ARG A 51 1.28 8.94 7.69
C ARG A 51 1.62 8.32 9.05
N GLN A 52 0.96 7.22 9.43
CA GLN A 52 1.25 6.53 10.70
C GLN A 52 2.67 5.97 10.77
N HIS A 53 3.33 5.80 9.62
CA HIS A 53 4.70 5.32 9.50
C HIS A 53 5.76 6.44 9.38
N ILE A 54 5.35 7.72 9.43
CA ILE A 54 6.27 8.85 9.61
C ILE A 54 6.76 8.87 11.07
N LYS A 55 7.74 8.02 11.37
CA LYS A 55 8.30 7.87 12.72
C LYS A 55 9.53 8.75 12.97
N GLN A 56 10.19 9.20 11.91
CA GLN A 56 11.46 9.92 11.99
C GLN A 56 11.38 11.27 11.27
N PRO A 57 12.06 12.31 11.77
CA PRO A 57 12.12 13.61 11.09
C PRO A 57 12.67 13.54 9.67
N ALA A 58 13.56 12.59 9.40
CA ALA A 58 14.12 12.37 8.07
C ALA A 58 13.13 11.71 7.10
N HIS A 59 12.22 10.85 7.59
CA HIS A 59 11.24 10.13 6.78
C HIS A 59 9.91 10.85 6.82
N ASN A 60 9.89 12.05 6.23
CA ASN A 60 8.82 13.01 6.41
C ASN A 60 8.01 13.28 5.15
N THR A 61 8.32 12.63 4.04
CA THR A 61 7.67 12.87 2.75
C THR A 61 6.93 11.63 2.33
N ILE A 62 5.67 11.79 1.94
CA ILE A 62 4.88 10.75 1.31
C ILE A 62 4.97 10.92 -0.19
N TYR A 63 5.26 9.82 -0.87
CA TYR A 63 5.22 9.74 -2.32
C TYR A 63 4.10 8.81 -2.75
N LEU A 64 3.42 9.17 -3.84
CA LEU A 64 2.44 8.37 -4.54
C LEU A 64 3.15 7.54 -5.61
N LEU A 65 3.08 6.22 -5.52
CA LEU A 65 3.46 5.29 -6.57
C LEU A 65 2.25 4.98 -7.45
N LYS A 66 2.36 5.30 -8.74
CA LYS A 66 1.45 4.75 -9.74
C LYS A 66 1.88 3.32 -10.05
N THR A 67 1.03 2.35 -9.74
CA THR A 67 1.39 0.93 -9.85
C THR A 67 1.35 0.42 -11.29
N GLN A 68 0.74 1.18 -12.20
CA GLN A 68 0.75 0.93 -13.63
C GLN A 68 2.20 0.74 -14.12
N LYS A 69 2.53 -0.49 -14.56
CA LYS A 69 3.84 -1.00 -15.04
C LYS A 69 4.70 -1.73 -13.99
N VAL A 70 4.27 -1.82 -12.74
CA VAL A 70 4.99 -2.53 -11.67
C VAL A 70 4.09 -3.47 -10.87
N GLU A 71 2.84 -3.69 -11.28
CA GLU A 71 1.88 -4.56 -10.58
C GLU A 71 2.40 -6.00 -10.44
N ASN A 72 3.15 -6.48 -11.43
CA ASN A 72 3.69 -7.83 -11.46
C ASN A 72 4.82 -8.08 -10.45
N ILE A 73 5.39 -7.02 -9.87
CA ILE A 73 6.45 -7.11 -8.86
C ILE A 73 5.95 -6.65 -7.48
N LEU A 74 4.65 -6.38 -7.33
CA LEU A 74 4.06 -5.95 -6.07
C LEU A 74 3.33 -7.12 -5.40
N GLU A 75 3.63 -7.32 -4.12
CA GLU A 75 3.02 -8.36 -3.30
C GLU A 75 2.47 -7.74 -2.01
N LYS A 76 1.29 -8.17 -1.60
CA LYS A 76 0.72 -7.76 -0.32
C LYS A 76 1.40 -8.50 0.82
N VAL A 77 1.76 -7.78 1.88
CA VAL A 77 2.38 -8.36 3.07
C VAL A 77 1.27 -8.94 3.96
N GLU A 78 1.25 -10.25 4.14
CA GLU A 78 0.31 -10.89 5.06
C GLU A 78 0.55 -10.44 6.51
N GLY A 79 -0.53 -10.12 7.23
CA GLY A 79 -0.46 -9.68 8.63
C GLY A 79 -0.12 -8.20 8.83
N GLU A 80 0.16 -7.43 7.77
CA GLU A 80 0.29 -5.98 7.83
C GLU A 80 -0.80 -5.33 6.96
N ASP A 81 -1.84 -4.79 7.62
CA ASP A 81 -3.01 -4.25 6.94
C ASP A 81 -2.64 -3.17 5.91
N GLY A 82 -2.99 -3.44 4.66
CA GLY A 82 -2.80 -2.52 3.55
C GLY A 82 -1.35 -2.26 3.17
N LYS A 83 -0.40 -3.08 3.62
CA LYS A 83 1.02 -2.96 3.24
C LYS A 83 1.37 -3.84 2.04
N TRP A 84 2.13 -3.25 1.14
CA TRP A 84 2.64 -3.86 -0.08
C TRP A 84 4.16 -3.76 -0.09
N ARG A 85 4.81 -4.74 -0.71
CA ARG A 85 6.25 -4.79 -0.92
C ARG A 85 6.56 -5.08 -2.38
N SER A 86 7.72 -4.59 -2.81
CA SER A 86 8.34 -4.99 -4.08
C SER A 86 9.03 -6.34 -3.91
N THR A 87 8.81 -7.28 -4.82
CA THR A 87 9.55 -8.54 -4.90
C THR A 87 10.76 -8.47 -5.84
N SER A 88 10.92 -7.34 -6.54
CA SER A 88 12.03 -7.08 -7.45
C SER A 88 13.34 -6.83 -6.69
N THR A 89 14.45 -7.34 -7.22
CA THR A 89 15.81 -6.99 -6.75
C THR A 89 16.27 -5.64 -7.28
N LYS A 90 15.59 -5.11 -8.30
CA LYS A 90 15.83 -3.77 -8.84
C LYS A 90 14.86 -2.77 -8.20
N PRO A 91 15.33 -1.57 -7.83
CA PRO A 91 14.47 -0.56 -7.28
C PRO A 91 13.40 -0.13 -8.28
N ILE A 92 12.23 0.23 -7.78
CA ILE A 92 11.16 0.79 -8.59
C ILE A 92 11.63 2.13 -9.17
N PRO A 93 11.51 2.36 -10.49
CA PRO A 93 12.00 3.59 -11.10
C PRO A 93 11.42 4.85 -10.45
N THR A 94 12.30 5.76 -10.02
CA THR A 94 11.93 6.98 -9.27
C THR A 94 10.94 7.91 -9.98
N HIS A 95 10.85 7.82 -11.31
CA HIS A 95 9.90 8.59 -12.12
C HIS A 95 8.44 8.11 -12.00
N LEU A 96 8.20 6.89 -11.49
CA LEU A 96 6.87 6.38 -11.19
C LEU A 96 6.32 6.94 -9.87
N TYR A 97 7.20 7.52 -9.04
CA TYR A 97 6.85 8.18 -7.79
C TYR A 97 6.59 9.67 -7.99
N GLN A 98 5.41 10.10 -7.55
CA GLN A 98 4.99 11.49 -7.49
C GLN A 98 5.06 11.97 -6.05
N HIS A 99 5.49 13.22 -5.84
CA HIS A 99 5.41 13.83 -4.52
C HIS A 99 3.94 14.00 -4.14
N PHE A 100 3.56 13.59 -2.92
CA PHE A 100 2.21 13.73 -2.40
C PHE A 100 2.16 14.80 -1.31
N GLU A 101 2.94 14.64 -0.24
CA GLU A 101 3.01 15.63 0.84
C GLU A 101 4.35 15.54 1.58
N THR A 102 4.77 16.62 2.24
CA THR A 102 5.91 16.64 3.15
C THR A 102 5.49 17.20 4.51
N HIS A 103 5.71 16.42 5.56
CA HIS A 103 5.53 16.80 6.95
C HIS A 103 6.81 17.39 7.51
N THR A 104 7.03 18.69 7.32
CA THR A 104 8.05 19.37 8.13
C THR A 104 7.57 19.38 9.57
N ARG A 105 8.13 18.50 10.42
CA ARG A 105 8.00 18.64 11.87
C ARG A 105 8.51 20.03 12.18
N THR A 106 7.62 20.95 12.56
CA THR A 106 7.99 22.31 12.90
C THR A 106 8.86 22.23 14.16
N GLY A 107 10.17 22.07 13.98
CA GLY A 107 11.18 22.38 14.97
C GLY A 107 11.32 23.90 15.10
N GLY A 108 10.19 24.60 15.14
CA GLY A 108 10.14 26.01 15.47
C GLY A 108 10.26 26.10 16.97
N ILE A 109 11.48 26.27 17.46
CA ILE A 109 11.66 27.12 18.63
C ILE A 109 11.01 28.46 18.24
N GLN A 110 9.79 28.73 18.71
CA GLN A 110 9.30 30.09 18.81
C GLN A 110 10.18 30.77 19.87
N ARG A 111 11.26 31.39 19.42
CA ARG A 111 11.90 32.47 20.17
C ARG A 111 11.15 33.74 19.78
N SER A 112 10.13 34.05 20.56
CA SER A 112 9.61 35.40 20.75
C SER A 112 10.00 35.85 22.14
#